data_AF-A0AAW0H716-F1
#
_entry.id   AF-A0AAW0H716-F1
#
_cell.length_a   1.000
_cell.length_b   1.000
_cell.length_c   1.000
_cell.angle_alpha   90.00
_cell.angle_beta   90.00
_cell.angle_gamma   90.00
#
_symmetry.space_group_name_H-M   'P 1'
#
loop_
_entity.id
_entity.type
_entity.pdbx_description
1 polymer ?
#
loop_
_entity_poly.entity_id
_entity_poly.type
_entity_poly.pdbx_seq_one_letter_code
_entity_poly.pdbx_strand_id
1 'polypeptide(L)'
;MKRSITRSQNEEWKRIRTLLSPTFSSGKLKDVRKWRTYHCKCIRLIFGAYSMDVIISTSFGVVADSLNNPQDPFVRNIKKLLTFDIFIPLLFSTALFPFLKGLYEKLNICILPSDATSFLQNFHRVDFFQLMMNSQNLKNVENHKASATYETLLDMEYLDMVTVVIIPVFALHRDPKYWSEPEEFRPERFRKENKVRINPYTYLPFGYERRNCIGMRFALINMKLAIVKILQYISLLPCEET
;
A
#
# COMPACT_ATOMS: atom_id res chain seq x y z
N MET A 1 -13.21 -7.22 -9.98
CA MET A 1 -13.48 -7.16 -8.52
C MET A 1 -14.49 -6.05 -8.22
N LYS A 2 -15.74 -6.37 -7.86
CA LYS A 2 -16.79 -5.37 -7.59
C LYS A 2 -16.76 -4.81 -6.15
N ARG A 3 -16.13 -5.51 -5.20
CA ARG A 3 -16.03 -5.14 -3.77
C ARG A 3 -14.58 -5.04 -3.32
N SER A 4 -13.95 -3.90 -3.60
CA SER A 4 -12.57 -3.59 -3.16
C SER A 4 -12.62 -2.58 -2.03
N ILE A 5 -11.70 -2.68 -1.06
CA ILE A 5 -11.54 -1.68 0.02
C ILE A 5 -11.34 -0.25 -0.51
N THR A 6 -10.79 -0.11 -1.72
CA THR A 6 -10.58 1.19 -2.38
C THR A 6 -11.86 1.79 -2.96
N ARG A 7 -12.86 0.95 -3.30
CA ARG A 7 -14.11 1.36 -3.94
C ARG A 7 -15.33 1.29 -3.02
N SER A 8 -15.27 0.48 -1.95
CA SER A 8 -16.36 0.35 -0.99
C SER A 8 -16.56 1.65 -0.21
N GLN A 9 -17.81 1.89 0.20
CA GLN A 9 -18.22 3.08 0.94
C GLN A 9 -18.86 2.69 2.28
N ASN A 10 -18.82 3.63 3.25
CA ASN A 10 -19.56 3.55 4.51
C ASN A 10 -19.41 2.21 5.25
N GLU A 11 -20.53 1.55 5.58
CA GLU A 11 -20.56 0.31 6.38
C GLU A 11 -19.85 -0.86 5.70
N GLU A 12 -19.93 -0.98 4.38
CA GLU A 12 -19.20 -2.02 3.64
C GLU A 12 -17.69 -1.82 3.79
N TRP A 13 -17.24 -0.56 3.67
CA TRP A 13 -15.85 -0.22 3.89
C TRP A 13 -15.40 -0.49 5.33
N LYS A 14 -16.21 -0.10 6.33
CA LYS A 14 -15.94 -0.37 7.75
C LYS A 14 -15.80 -1.87 7.99
N ARG A 15 -16.72 -2.69 7.47
CA ARG A 15 -16.70 -4.15 7.62
C ARG A 15 -15.44 -4.77 7.02
N ILE A 16 -15.12 -4.45 5.76
CA ILE A 16 -13.91 -4.96 5.08
C ILE A 16 -12.66 -4.53 5.86
N ARG A 17 -12.58 -3.27 6.28
CA ARG A 17 -11.43 -2.77 7.03
C ARG A 17 -11.27 -3.46 8.39
N THR A 18 -12.36 -3.66 9.13
CA THR A 18 -12.33 -4.38 10.42
C THR A 18 -11.86 -5.82 10.25
N LEU A 19 -12.29 -6.50 9.18
CA LEU A 19 -11.83 -7.86 8.88
C LEU A 19 -10.33 -7.94 8.57
N LEU A 20 -9.79 -6.94 7.86
CA LEU A 20 -8.40 -6.93 7.42
C LEU A 20 -7.41 -6.40 8.46
N SER A 21 -7.86 -5.52 9.36
CA SER A 21 -7.00 -4.82 10.35
C SER A 21 -6.21 -5.75 11.28
N PRO A 22 -6.74 -6.89 11.77
CA PRO A 22 -6.00 -7.81 12.64
C PRO A 22 -4.70 -8.35 12.03
N THR A 23 -4.63 -8.44 10.70
CA THR A 23 -3.44 -8.91 9.97
C THR A 23 -2.24 -7.97 10.17
N PHE A 24 -2.51 -6.68 10.26
CA PHE A 24 -1.48 -5.65 10.45
C PHE A 24 -1.27 -5.30 11.94
N SER A 25 -1.73 -6.16 12.85
CA SER A 25 -1.52 -6.01 14.28
C SER A 25 -0.06 -6.28 14.67
N SER A 26 0.44 -5.56 15.66
CA SER A 26 1.83 -5.66 16.12
C SER A 26 2.25 -7.07 16.55
N GLY A 27 1.31 -7.95 16.93
CA GLY A 27 1.58 -9.34 17.26
C GLY A 27 2.05 -10.15 16.05
N LYS A 28 1.29 -10.13 14.96
CA LYS A 28 1.64 -10.81 13.70
C LYS A 28 2.88 -10.20 13.03
N LEU A 29 3.12 -8.91 13.23
CA LEU A 29 4.30 -8.23 12.68
C LEU A 29 5.62 -8.60 13.37
N LYS A 30 5.59 -9.19 14.56
CA LYS A 30 6.81 -9.69 15.23
C LYS A 30 7.32 -11.00 14.64
N ASP A 31 6.46 -11.76 13.96
CA ASP A 31 6.79 -13.04 13.33
C ASP A 31 7.47 -12.91 11.97
N VAL A 32 7.66 -11.69 11.46
CA VAL A 32 8.42 -11.37 10.22
C VAL A 32 9.94 -11.58 10.41
N ARG A 33 10.30 -12.47 11.34
CA ARG A 33 11.60 -12.61 11.95
C ARG A 33 12.45 -13.56 11.12
N LYS A 34 13.30 -12.97 10.27
CA LYS A 34 14.75 -13.19 10.23
C LYS A 34 15.37 -12.35 9.11
N TRP A 35 15.91 -11.19 9.48
CA TRP A 35 16.91 -10.53 8.64
C TRP A 35 18.08 -11.49 8.48
N ARG A 36 18.34 -11.96 7.25
CA ARG A 36 19.51 -12.78 6.94
C ARG A 36 20.68 -11.85 6.60
N THR A 37 21.90 -12.26 6.92
CA THR A 37 23.09 -11.45 6.64
C THR A 37 23.34 -11.44 5.14
N TYR A 38 23.15 -10.29 4.49
CA TYR A 38 23.25 -10.17 3.04
C TYR A 38 24.60 -9.55 2.64
N HIS A 39 25.28 -10.16 1.67
CA HIS A 39 26.62 -9.76 1.19
C HIS A 39 26.55 -9.03 -0.16
N CYS A 40 25.50 -8.24 -0.42
CA CYS A 40 25.29 -7.63 -1.74
C CYS A 40 25.74 -6.15 -1.80
N LYS A 41 26.27 -5.73 -2.96
CA LYS A 41 26.87 -4.40 -3.19
C LYS A 41 25.88 -3.24 -3.25
N CYS A 42 24.58 -3.49 -3.44
CA CYS A 42 23.58 -2.43 -3.67
C CYS A 42 22.42 -2.49 -2.68
N ILE A 43 22.24 -1.41 -1.90
CA ILE A 43 21.16 -1.25 -0.91
C ILE A 43 19.77 -1.36 -1.54
N ARG A 44 19.61 -0.90 -2.80
CA ARG A 44 18.34 -0.95 -3.53
C ARG A 44 17.87 -2.39 -3.77
N LEU A 45 18.80 -3.28 -4.09
CA LEU A 45 18.49 -4.71 -4.32
C LEU A 45 18.16 -5.42 -3.00
N ILE A 46 18.93 -5.15 -1.95
CA ILE A 46 18.68 -5.71 -0.61
C ILE A 46 17.30 -5.28 -0.10
N PHE A 47 16.99 -3.99 -0.17
CA PHE A 47 15.72 -3.47 0.33
C PHE A 47 14.52 -3.99 -0.48
N GLY A 48 14.66 -4.09 -1.82
CA GLY A 48 13.63 -4.66 -2.69
C GLY A 48 13.34 -6.13 -2.37
N ALA A 49 14.38 -6.96 -2.24
CA ALA A 49 14.25 -8.37 -1.87
C ALA A 49 13.68 -8.54 -0.46
N TYR A 50 14.21 -7.81 0.52
CA TYR A 50 13.69 -7.82 1.89
C TYR A 50 12.21 -7.44 1.94
N SER A 51 11.81 -6.39 1.24
CA SER A 51 10.41 -5.96 1.20
C SER A 51 9.50 -7.02 0.57
N MET A 52 9.96 -7.70 -0.49
CA MET A 52 9.24 -8.81 -1.11
C MET A 52 9.08 -9.99 -0.15
N ASP A 53 10.15 -10.42 0.52
CA ASP A 53 10.12 -11.54 1.47
C ASP A 53 9.17 -11.26 2.63
N VAL A 54 9.22 -10.04 3.13
CA VAL A 54 8.34 -9.53 4.17
C VAL A 54 6.88 -9.57 3.74
N ILE A 55 6.55 -9.05 2.53
CA ILE A 55 5.18 -9.08 1.98
C ILE A 55 4.71 -10.53 1.80
N ILE A 56 5.57 -11.39 1.26
CA ILE A 56 5.27 -12.81 1.01
C ILE A 56 4.96 -13.53 2.33
N SER A 57 5.82 -13.34 3.33
CA SER A 57 5.67 -13.94 4.65
C SER A 57 4.43 -13.44 5.39
N THR A 58 4.14 -12.13 5.38
CA THR A 58 2.99 -11.61 6.12
C THR A 58 1.66 -11.82 5.43
N SER A 59 1.63 -11.71 4.11
CA SER A 59 0.36 -11.71 3.36
C SER A 59 -0.08 -13.12 2.99
N PHE A 60 0.89 -14.03 2.81
CA PHE A 60 0.65 -15.38 2.32
C PHE A 60 1.20 -16.47 3.23
N GLY A 61 1.81 -16.12 4.37
CA GLY A 61 2.35 -17.10 5.32
C GLY A 61 3.51 -17.93 4.76
N VAL A 62 4.12 -17.50 3.65
CA VAL A 62 5.19 -18.24 2.97
C VAL A 62 6.54 -17.67 3.38
N VAL A 63 7.46 -18.53 3.80
CA VAL A 63 8.86 -18.13 4.02
C VAL A 63 9.54 -18.09 2.65
N ALA A 64 9.86 -16.88 2.17
CA ALA A 64 10.59 -16.66 0.93
C ALA A 64 12.00 -16.12 1.18
N ASP A 65 12.90 -16.39 0.24
CA ASP A 65 14.26 -15.83 0.18
C ASP A 65 14.49 -15.32 -1.25
N SER A 66 13.89 -14.18 -1.57
CA SER A 66 13.91 -13.60 -2.91
C SER A 66 15.29 -13.10 -3.33
N LEU A 67 16.22 -12.91 -2.39
CA LEU A 67 17.58 -12.49 -2.70
C LEU A 67 18.43 -13.67 -3.20
N ASN A 68 18.40 -14.81 -2.50
CA ASN A 68 19.22 -15.97 -2.86
C ASN A 68 18.51 -16.92 -3.84
N ASN A 69 17.18 -16.93 -3.83
CA ASN A 69 16.37 -17.75 -4.72
C ASN A 69 15.33 -16.91 -5.49
N PRO A 70 15.77 -16.03 -6.40
CA PRO A 70 14.87 -15.16 -7.16
C PRO A 70 13.97 -15.91 -8.16
N GLN A 71 14.28 -17.19 -8.45
CA GLN A 71 13.54 -18.04 -9.38
C GLN A 71 12.43 -18.85 -8.70
N ASP A 72 12.26 -18.70 -7.39
CA ASP A 72 11.14 -19.31 -6.68
C ASP A 72 9.81 -18.93 -7.35
N PRO A 73 8.91 -19.90 -7.66
CA PRO A 73 7.66 -19.62 -8.36
C PRO A 73 6.80 -18.56 -7.66
N PHE A 74 6.83 -18.53 -6.33
CA PHE A 74 6.09 -17.57 -5.52
C PHE A 74 6.71 -16.17 -5.62
N VAL A 75 8.03 -16.07 -5.45
CA VAL A 75 8.78 -14.82 -5.62
C VAL A 75 8.56 -14.25 -7.02
N ARG A 76 8.62 -15.09 -8.06
CA ARG A 76 8.40 -14.67 -9.45
C ARG A 76 6.99 -14.14 -9.70
N ASN A 77 5.97 -14.85 -9.22
CA ASN A 77 4.57 -14.45 -9.43
C ASN A 77 4.18 -13.21 -8.61
N ILE A 78 4.65 -13.11 -7.38
CA ILE A 78 4.46 -11.91 -6.56
C ILE A 78 5.26 -10.73 -7.12
N LYS A 79 6.50 -10.94 -7.57
CA LYS A 79 7.29 -9.91 -8.24
C LYS A 79 6.55 -9.40 -9.47
N LYS A 80 5.99 -10.26 -10.33
CA LYS A 80 5.15 -9.83 -11.46
C LYS A 80 3.93 -9.01 -11.06
N LEU A 81 3.35 -9.26 -9.89
CA LEU A 81 2.23 -8.48 -9.34
C LEU A 81 2.67 -7.16 -8.72
N LEU A 82 3.88 -7.09 -8.14
CA LEU A 82 4.42 -5.91 -7.47
C LEU A 82 5.23 -5.00 -8.38
N THR A 83 5.82 -5.54 -9.46
CA THR A 83 6.36 -4.78 -10.59
C THR A 83 5.17 -4.21 -11.36
N PHE A 84 4.48 -3.28 -10.73
CA PHE A 84 3.66 -2.31 -11.43
C PHE A 84 4.64 -1.38 -12.15
N ASP A 85 5.14 -1.81 -13.29
CA ASP A 85 5.81 -0.91 -14.23
C ASP A 85 4.77 0.09 -14.71
N ILE A 86 4.66 1.20 -13.97
CA ILE A 86 4.63 2.63 -14.35
C ILE A 86 3.73 3.05 -15.54
N PHE A 87 2.96 2.17 -16.16
CA PHE A 87 1.84 2.54 -17.01
C PHE A 87 0.60 2.93 -16.18
N ILE A 88 0.84 3.85 -15.26
CA ILE A 88 -0.05 4.91 -14.76
C ILE A 88 -0.98 5.46 -15.86
N PRO A 89 -0.67 5.56 -17.17
CA PRO A 89 -1.61 6.04 -18.17
C PRO A 89 -2.90 5.23 -18.25
N LEU A 90 -2.93 3.90 -18.01
CA LEU A 90 -4.18 3.14 -18.11
C LEU A 90 -5.07 3.33 -16.86
N LEU A 91 -4.45 3.41 -15.68
CA LEU A 91 -5.15 3.66 -14.42
C LEU A 91 -5.62 5.13 -14.34
N PHE A 92 -4.80 6.06 -14.84
CA PHE A 92 -5.16 7.48 -14.96
C PHE A 92 -6.12 7.71 -16.13
N SER A 93 -6.01 7.01 -17.26
CA SER A 93 -6.95 7.16 -18.38
C SER A 93 -8.34 6.68 -17.97
N THR A 94 -8.45 5.60 -17.20
CA THR A 94 -9.76 5.16 -16.68
C THR A 94 -10.32 6.08 -15.58
N ALA A 95 -9.46 6.82 -14.88
CA ALA A 95 -9.88 7.82 -13.90
C ALA A 95 -10.30 9.15 -14.57
N LEU A 96 -9.61 9.58 -15.62
CA LEU A 96 -9.87 10.82 -16.35
C LEU A 96 -10.96 10.65 -17.42
N PHE A 97 -11.06 9.46 -18.02
CA PHE A 97 -11.96 9.10 -19.10
C PHE A 97 -12.73 7.81 -18.76
N PRO A 98 -13.83 7.91 -17.99
CA PRO A 98 -14.60 6.75 -17.55
C PRO A 98 -15.20 5.91 -18.70
N PHE A 99 -15.31 6.46 -19.92
CA PHE A 99 -15.78 5.73 -21.10
C PHE A 99 -14.76 4.72 -21.66
N LEU A 100 -13.46 4.94 -21.44
CA LEU A 100 -12.40 4.01 -21.90
C LEU A 100 -12.44 2.67 -21.15
N LYS A 101 -13.08 2.63 -19.99
CA LYS A 101 -13.24 1.41 -19.19
C LYS A 101 -13.92 0.28 -19.98
N GLY A 102 -14.99 0.60 -20.72
CA GLY A 102 -15.70 -0.39 -21.55
C GLY A 102 -14.89 -0.86 -22.76
N LEU A 103 -13.99 -0.01 -23.27
CA LEU A 103 -13.07 -0.34 -24.36
C LEU A 103 -11.96 -1.29 -23.88
N TYR A 104 -11.37 -1.03 -22.70
CA TYR A 104 -10.36 -1.91 -22.11
C TYR A 104 -10.93 -3.29 -21.73
N GLU A 105 -12.18 -3.34 -21.25
CA GLU A 105 -12.88 -4.59 -20.98
C GLU A 105 -13.13 -5.42 -22.26
N LYS A 106 -13.41 -4.77 -23.40
CA LYS A 106 -13.56 -5.46 -24.70
C LYS A 106 -12.23 -5.88 -25.35
N LEU A 107 -11.14 -5.16 -25.10
CA LEU A 107 -9.81 -5.46 -25.63
C LEU A 107 -9.02 -6.49 -24.82
N ASN A 108 -9.59 -7.03 -23.73
CA ASN A 108 -8.96 -8.01 -22.84
C ASN A 108 -7.60 -7.55 -22.25
N ILE A 109 -7.41 -6.24 -22.10
CA ILE A 109 -6.18 -5.67 -21.52
C ILE A 109 -6.29 -5.80 -20.00
N CYS A 110 -5.64 -6.83 -19.44
CA CYS A 110 -5.64 -7.08 -18.00
C CYS A 110 -4.62 -6.19 -17.27
N ILE A 111 -5.11 -5.41 -16.30
CA ILE A 111 -4.27 -4.60 -15.39
C ILE A 111 -3.37 -5.47 -14.49
N LEU A 112 -3.75 -6.73 -14.28
CA LEU A 112 -3.02 -7.72 -13.49
C LEU A 112 -2.70 -8.93 -14.37
N PRO A 113 -1.45 -9.44 -14.36
CA PRO A 113 -1.08 -10.59 -15.19
C PRO A 113 -1.90 -11.84 -14.82
N SER A 114 -2.58 -12.43 -15.81
CA SER A 114 -3.49 -13.58 -15.66
C SER A 114 -2.82 -14.76 -14.96
N ASP A 115 -1.57 -15.05 -15.31
CA ASP A 115 -0.80 -16.18 -14.78
C ASP A 115 -0.51 -16.04 -13.29
N ALA A 116 -0.25 -14.82 -12.83
CA ALA A 116 -0.02 -14.56 -11.42
C ALA A 116 -1.32 -14.62 -10.63
N THR A 117 -2.43 -14.17 -11.22
CA THR A 117 -3.75 -14.25 -10.57
C THR A 117 -4.27 -15.68 -10.46
N SER A 118 -4.09 -16.52 -11.48
CA SER A 118 -4.50 -17.94 -11.44
C SER A 118 -3.67 -18.73 -10.43
N PHE A 119 -2.37 -18.45 -10.35
CA PHE A 119 -1.49 -19.02 -9.32
C PHE A 119 -1.98 -18.66 -7.90
N LEU A 120 -2.35 -17.40 -7.66
CA LEU A 120 -2.86 -16.97 -6.35
C LEU A 120 -4.24 -17.53 -6.03
N GLN A 121 -5.11 -17.72 -7.02
CA GLN A 121 -6.45 -18.28 -6.82
C GLN A 121 -6.41 -19.76 -6.39
N ASN A 122 -5.43 -20.52 -6.86
CA ASN A 122 -5.26 -21.93 -6.51
C ASN A 122 -4.54 -22.14 -5.16
N PHE A 123 -4.09 -21.06 -4.51
CA PHE A 123 -3.30 -21.13 -3.28
C PHE A 123 -4.22 -21.15 -2.04
N HIS A 124 -4.50 -22.35 -1.51
CA HIS A 124 -5.34 -22.55 -0.32
C HIS A 124 -4.52 -22.49 0.98
N ARG A 125 -4.42 -21.31 1.60
CA ARG A 125 -3.89 -21.10 2.96
C ARG A 125 -4.75 -20.10 3.74
N VAL A 126 -4.83 -20.23 5.06
CA VAL A 126 -5.71 -19.44 5.94
C VAL A 126 -5.08 -18.09 6.31
N ASP A 127 -4.71 -17.29 5.30
CA ASP A 127 -3.94 -16.05 5.49
C ASP A 127 -4.72 -14.79 5.08
N PHE A 128 -4.08 -13.62 5.21
CA PHE A 128 -4.62 -12.32 4.82
C PHE A 128 -5.29 -12.33 3.45
N PHE A 129 -4.65 -12.99 2.49
CA PHE A 129 -5.17 -13.09 1.14
C PHE A 129 -6.51 -13.85 1.10
N GLN A 130 -6.65 -14.93 1.87
CA GLN A 130 -7.92 -15.65 2.00
C GLN A 130 -8.97 -14.80 2.72
N LEU A 131 -8.60 -14.03 3.75
CA LEU A 131 -9.52 -13.06 4.37
C LEU A 131 -9.99 -12.01 3.37
N MET A 132 -9.09 -11.52 2.51
CA MET A 132 -9.42 -10.58 1.44
C MET A 132 -10.36 -11.22 0.42
N MET A 133 -10.10 -12.44 -0.03
CA MET A 133 -10.97 -13.18 -0.94
C MET A 133 -12.34 -13.48 -0.31
N ASN A 134 -12.39 -13.89 0.95
CA ASN A 134 -13.62 -14.15 1.70
C ASN A 134 -14.44 -12.86 1.90
N SER A 135 -13.78 -11.71 2.09
CA SER A 135 -14.48 -10.41 2.16
C SER A 135 -15.24 -10.08 0.87
N GLN A 136 -14.79 -10.58 -0.28
CA GLN A 136 -15.48 -10.40 -1.56
C GLN A 136 -16.65 -11.36 -1.74
N ASN A 137 -16.55 -12.57 -1.17
CA ASN A 137 -17.51 -13.67 -1.33
C ASN A 137 -18.64 -13.70 -0.30
N LEU A 138 -18.70 -12.74 0.64
CA LEU A 138 -19.82 -12.57 1.56
C LEU A 138 -21.10 -12.14 0.81
N LYS A 139 -21.78 -13.13 0.24
CA LYS A 139 -23.23 -13.17 0.11
C LYS A 139 -23.76 -13.73 1.43
N ASN A 140 -24.81 -13.11 1.97
CA ASN A 140 -25.51 -13.46 3.21
C ASN A 140 -24.97 -12.79 4.49
N VAL A 141 -25.92 -12.42 5.35
CA VAL A 141 -25.82 -11.62 6.58
C VAL A 141 -26.07 -10.11 6.35
N GLU A 142 -27.38 -9.85 6.37
CA GLU A 142 -28.10 -8.70 6.94
C GLU A 142 -28.66 -7.62 6.02
N ASN A 143 -29.87 -7.93 5.53
CA ASN A 143 -31.01 -7.01 5.55
C ASN A 143 -31.18 -6.42 6.96
N HIS A 144 -30.56 -5.28 7.26
CA HIS A 144 -31.13 -4.35 8.24
C HIS A 144 -30.88 -2.92 7.78
N LYS A 145 -32.00 -2.22 7.54
CA LYS A 145 -32.06 -0.76 7.42
C LYS A 145 -31.38 -0.13 8.63
N ALA A 146 -30.47 0.80 8.39
CA ALA A 146 -30.24 1.92 9.28
C ALA A 146 -29.76 3.11 8.45
N SER A 147 -30.72 3.97 8.14
CA SER A 147 -30.50 5.37 7.81
C SER A 147 -29.94 6.07 9.04
N ALA A 148 -28.83 6.81 8.92
CA ALA A 148 -28.53 8.00 9.72
C ALA A 148 -27.20 8.63 9.25
N THR A 149 -27.39 9.75 8.56
CA THR A 149 -26.60 10.97 8.38
C THR A 149 -25.41 11.21 9.33
N TYR A 150 -24.28 11.63 8.75
CA TYR A 150 -23.50 12.76 9.27
C TYR A 150 -22.85 13.47 8.09
N GLU A 151 -23.50 14.54 7.65
CA GLU A 151 -22.92 15.63 6.88
C GLU A 151 -21.78 16.24 7.70
N THR A 152 -20.58 16.30 7.11
CA THR A 152 -19.53 17.17 7.63
C THR A 152 -19.50 18.36 6.69
N LEU A 153 -19.90 19.51 7.23
CA LEU A 153 -19.94 20.82 6.60
C LEU A 153 -18.57 21.16 5.99
N LEU A 154 -18.43 20.88 4.71
CA LEU A 154 -17.70 21.75 3.79
C LEU A 154 -18.81 22.42 2.99
N ASP A 155 -18.93 23.74 3.08
CA ASP A 155 -19.73 24.57 2.17
C ASP A 155 -19.15 24.46 0.76
N MET A 156 -19.32 23.29 0.15
CA MET A 156 -19.08 23.02 -1.26
C MET A 156 -20.46 22.87 -1.87
N GLU A 157 -20.94 24.01 -2.34
CA GLU A 157 -22.13 24.16 -3.16
C GLU A 157 -22.28 22.99 -4.15
N TYR A 158 -23.47 22.40 -4.13
CA TYR A 158 -23.98 21.30 -4.96
C TYR A 158 -23.14 20.97 -6.21
N LEU A 159 -22.36 19.88 -6.13
CA LEU A 159 -21.80 19.23 -7.31
C LEU A 159 -22.66 18.01 -7.67
N ASP A 160 -23.69 18.23 -8.48
CA ASP A 160 -24.59 17.19 -9.03
C ASP A 160 -23.93 16.28 -10.10
N MET A 161 -22.59 16.31 -10.19
CA MET A 161 -21.79 15.46 -11.06
C MET A 161 -20.79 14.70 -10.19
N VAL A 162 -20.58 13.40 -10.46
CA VAL A 162 -19.55 12.60 -9.79
C VAL A 162 -18.17 13.17 -10.16
N THR A 163 -17.69 14.11 -9.35
CA THR A 163 -16.40 14.77 -9.54
C THR A 163 -15.32 14.03 -8.77
N VAL A 164 -14.31 13.60 -9.50
CA VAL A 164 -13.13 12.95 -8.92
C VAL A 164 -12.17 14.05 -8.47
N VAL A 165 -11.98 14.19 -7.15
CA VAL A 165 -11.00 15.09 -6.57
C VAL A 165 -9.69 14.34 -6.34
N ILE A 166 -8.60 14.83 -6.94
CA ILE A 166 -7.25 14.29 -6.77
C ILE A 166 -6.48 15.23 -5.84
N ILE A 167 -5.97 14.70 -4.73
CA ILE A 167 -5.09 15.44 -3.82
C ILE A 167 -3.67 15.40 -4.40
N PRO A 168 -3.03 16.53 -4.72
CA PRO A 168 -1.68 16.56 -5.26
C PRO A 168 -0.65 16.35 -4.14
N VAL A 169 -0.59 15.13 -3.59
CA VAL A 169 0.23 14.76 -2.42
C VAL A 169 1.71 15.15 -2.63
N PHE A 170 2.26 14.91 -3.82
CA PHE A 170 3.65 15.26 -4.13
C PHE A 170 3.94 16.76 -4.01
N ALA A 171 3.06 17.59 -4.58
CA ALA A 171 3.19 19.05 -4.50
C ALA A 171 2.96 19.54 -3.07
N LEU A 172 1.97 18.99 -2.37
CA LEU A 172 1.64 19.35 -0.99
C LEU A 172 2.80 19.06 -0.01
N HIS A 173 3.54 17.97 -0.22
CA HIS A 173 4.71 17.64 0.60
C HIS A 173 5.92 18.53 0.33
N ARG A 174 5.90 19.31 -0.75
CA ARG A 174 6.97 20.22 -1.18
C ARG A 174 6.55 21.69 -1.20
N ASP A 175 5.36 21.99 -0.71
CA ASP A 175 4.83 23.34 -0.72
C ASP A 175 5.63 24.22 0.28
N PRO A 176 6.35 25.26 -0.20
CA PRO A 176 7.15 26.12 0.66
C PRO A 176 6.32 26.87 1.70
N LYS A 177 4.99 26.99 1.51
CA LYS A 177 4.06 27.54 2.49
C LYS A 177 4.06 26.75 3.81
N TYR A 178 4.26 25.43 3.74
CA TYR A 178 4.22 24.54 4.90
C TYR A 178 5.60 23.98 5.26
N TRP A 179 6.53 23.93 4.32
CA TRP A 179 7.84 23.31 4.47
C TRP A 179 8.95 24.29 4.12
N SER A 180 9.69 24.77 5.12
CA SER A 180 10.91 25.57 4.88
C SER A 180 11.98 24.71 4.20
N GLU A 181 12.52 25.14 3.06
CA GLU A 181 13.54 24.39 2.26
C GLU A 181 13.04 23.00 1.81
N PRO A 182 11.91 22.92 1.10
CA PRO A 182 11.19 21.66 0.88
C PRO A 182 11.99 20.57 0.15
N GLU A 183 12.98 20.96 -0.66
CA GLU A 183 13.83 20.03 -1.41
C GLU A 183 14.97 19.43 -0.59
N GLU A 184 15.26 19.98 0.60
CA GLU A 184 16.32 19.45 1.46
C GLU A 184 15.82 18.30 2.33
N PHE A 185 16.63 17.24 2.41
CA PHE A 185 16.40 16.13 3.32
C PHE A 185 16.72 16.54 4.77
N ARG A 186 15.70 16.99 5.50
CA ARG A 186 15.81 17.45 6.90
C ARG A 186 14.94 16.62 7.86
N PRO A 187 15.44 15.46 8.35
CA PRO A 187 14.71 14.60 9.29
C PRO A 187 14.27 15.32 10.58
N GLU A 188 15.00 16.36 10.98
CA GLU A 188 14.76 17.16 12.18
C GLU A 188 13.37 17.81 12.21
N ARG A 189 12.76 18.04 11.03
CA ARG A 189 11.39 18.56 10.92
C ARG A 189 10.39 17.69 11.67
N PHE A 190 10.60 16.37 11.68
CA PHE A 190 9.67 15.39 12.25
C PHE A 190 9.97 15.01 13.71
N ARG A 191 10.85 15.76 14.39
CA ARG A 191 11.12 15.59 15.82
C ARG A 191 9.85 15.83 16.65
N LYS A 192 9.79 15.24 17.85
CA LYS A 192 8.58 15.23 18.69
C LYS A 192 8.13 16.65 19.05
N GLU A 193 9.08 17.54 19.28
CA GLU A 193 8.89 18.95 19.66
C GLU A 193 8.20 19.74 18.53
N ASN A 194 8.47 19.37 17.28
CA ASN A 194 7.92 20.03 16.10
C ASN A 194 6.56 19.49 15.66
N LYS A 195 6.12 18.33 16.20
CA LYS A 195 4.86 17.68 15.78
C LYS A 195 3.63 18.56 15.91
N VAL A 196 3.56 19.41 16.94
CA VAL A 196 2.43 20.32 17.16
C VAL A 196 2.32 21.38 16.06
N ARG A 197 3.44 21.71 15.41
CA ARG A 197 3.52 22.73 14.35
C ARG A 197 3.21 22.17 12.96
N ILE A 198 3.25 20.85 12.79
CA ILE A 198 2.96 20.22 11.50
C ILE A 198 1.45 20.03 11.36
N ASN A 199 0.85 20.71 10.38
CA ASN A 199 -0.53 20.46 10.03
C ASN A 199 -0.67 19.00 9.53
N PRO A 200 -1.53 18.18 10.15
CA PRO A 200 -1.65 16.78 9.78
C PRO A 200 -2.14 16.55 8.34
N TYR A 201 -2.82 17.52 7.72
CA TYR A 201 -3.29 17.44 6.34
C TYR A 201 -2.24 17.83 5.31
N THR A 202 -1.05 18.30 5.70
CA THR A 202 0.03 18.68 4.77
C THR A 202 1.07 17.58 4.59
N TYR A 203 1.09 16.56 5.46
CA TYR A 203 1.98 15.40 5.38
C TYR A 203 1.18 14.09 5.33
N LEU A 204 0.97 13.61 4.12
CA LEU A 204 0.06 12.51 3.77
C LEU A 204 0.73 11.27 3.12
N PRO A 205 1.89 10.75 3.62
CA PRO A 205 2.59 9.63 2.97
C PRO A 205 1.79 8.32 2.96
N PHE A 206 0.80 8.20 3.85
CA PHE A 206 -0.09 7.04 3.98
C PHE A 206 -1.56 7.43 3.91
N GLY A 207 -1.88 8.63 3.37
CA GLY A 207 -3.20 9.24 3.51
C GLY A 207 -3.51 9.66 4.95
N TYR A 208 -4.77 10.01 5.21
CA TYR A 208 -5.22 10.52 6.50
C TYR A 208 -6.55 9.90 6.95
N GLU A 209 -6.81 9.97 8.26
CA GLU A 209 -8.08 9.55 8.90
C GLU A 209 -8.54 8.14 8.51
N ARG A 210 -9.84 7.97 8.22
CA ARG A 210 -10.50 6.68 7.98
C ARG A 210 -9.85 5.95 6.82
N ARG A 211 -9.58 6.66 5.71
CA ARG A 211 -9.00 6.07 4.48
C ARG A 211 -7.47 5.94 4.53
N ASN A 212 -6.83 6.16 5.69
CA ASN A 212 -5.39 5.96 5.81
C ASN A 212 -4.99 4.50 5.49
N CYS A 213 -3.75 4.33 5.03
CA CYS A 213 -3.19 3.04 4.66
C CYS A 213 -3.29 2.06 5.84
N ILE A 214 -3.99 0.94 5.63
CA ILE A 214 -4.13 -0.12 6.64
C ILE A 214 -2.77 -0.73 7.02
N GLY A 215 -1.82 -0.73 6.08
CA GLY A 215 -0.46 -1.22 6.25
C GLY A 215 0.55 -0.20 6.78
N MET A 216 0.15 1.00 7.22
CA MET A 216 1.08 2.04 7.68
C MET A 216 2.02 1.55 8.80
N ARG A 217 1.46 0.89 9.83
CA ARG A 217 2.25 0.39 10.96
C ARG A 217 3.28 -0.64 10.52
N PHE A 218 2.89 -1.50 9.59
CA PHE A 218 3.75 -2.49 8.99
C PHE A 218 4.91 -1.86 8.22
N ALA A 219 4.62 -0.90 7.33
CA ALA A 219 5.63 -0.19 6.57
C ALA A 219 6.65 0.51 7.49
N LEU A 220 6.18 1.22 8.52
CA LEU A 220 7.04 1.95 9.45
C LEU A 220 7.94 1.03 10.28
N ILE A 221 7.45 -0.13 10.72
CA ILE A 221 8.25 -1.11 11.47
C ILE A 221 9.34 -1.69 10.57
N ASN A 222 8.99 -2.14 9.36
CA ASN A 222 9.96 -2.71 8.42
C ASN A 222 11.03 -1.69 8.01
N MET A 223 10.63 -0.44 7.74
CA MET A 223 11.59 0.62 7.39
C MET A 223 12.59 0.86 8.52
N LYS A 224 12.11 0.94 9.77
CA LYS A 224 12.99 1.10 10.94
C LYS A 224 13.93 -0.08 11.13
N LEU A 225 13.42 -1.30 11.02
CA LEU A 225 14.24 -2.52 11.13
C LEU A 225 15.30 -2.58 10.04
N ALA A 226 14.92 -2.28 8.79
CA ALA A 226 15.85 -2.23 7.67
C ALA A 226 16.98 -1.22 7.94
N ILE A 227 16.66 0.01 8.32
CA ILE A 227 17.65 1.05 8.63
C ILE A 227 18.59 0.60 9.76
N VAL A 228 18.06 0.09 10.87
CA VAL A 228 18.87 -0.40 11.99
C VAL A 228 19.81 -1.52 11.54
N LYS A 229 19.33 -2.46 10.72
CA LYS A 229 20.14 -3.57 10.23
C LYS A 229 21.20 -3.14 9.23
N ILE A 230 20.89 -2.19 8.35
CA ILE A 230 21.87 -1.59 7.45
C ILE A 230 22.98 -0.93 8.28
N LEU A 231 22.63 -0.10 9.26
CA LEU A 231 23.62 0.59 10.11
C LEU A 231 24.44 -0.36 10.99
N GLN A 232 23.90 -1.52 11.38
CA GLN A 232 24.59 -2.50 12.22
C GLN A 232 25.57 -3.39 11.45
N TYR A 233 25.24 -3.77 10.21
CA TYR A 233 25.95 -4.84 9.51
C TYR A 233 26.61 -4.40 8.20
N ILE A 234 26.34 -3.18 7.71
CA ILE A 234 26.83 -2.69 6.44
C ILE A 234 27.62 -1.40 6.68
N SER A 235 28.86 -1.37 6.18
CA SER A 235 29.60 -0.13 6.06
C SER A 235 29.13 0.61 4.82
N LEU A 236 28.56 1.79 5.01
CA LEU A 236 28.10 2.65 3.91
C LEU A 236 29.30 3.41 3.34
N LEU A 237 29.53 3.27 2.04
CA LEU A 237 30.52 4.04 1.31
C LEU A 237 29.80 4.98 0.34
N PRO A 238 30.24 6.24 0.21
CA PRO A 238 29.73 7.13 -0.83
C PRO A 238 30.05 6.53 -2.21
N CYS A 239 29.09 6.61 -3.12
CA CYS A 239 29.26 6.23 -4.51
C CYS A 239 29.32 7.50 -5.35
N GLU A 240 30.17 7.54 -6.38
CA GLU A 240 30.30 8.70 -7.26
C GLU A 240 29.02 8.99 -8.06
N GLU A 241 28.10 8.03 -8.16
CA GLU A 241 26.83 8.13 -8.89
C GLU A 241 25.66 8.74 -8.08
N THR A 242 25.88 9.18 -6.84
CA THR A 242 24.84 9.73 -5.94
C THR A 242 25.27 11.04 -5.32
#